data_AF-A0A9E0U310-F1
#
_entry.id   AF-A0A9E0U310-F1
#
_cell.length_a   1.000
_cell.length_b   1.000
_cell.length_c   1.000
_cell.angle_alpha   90.00
_cell.angle_beta   90.00
_cell.angle_gamma   90.00
#
_symmetry.space_group_name_H-M   'P 1'
#
loop_
_entity.id
_entity.type
_entity.pdbx_description
1 polymer ?
#
loop_
_entity_poly.entity_id
_entity_poly.type
_entity_poly.pdbx_seq_one_letter_code
_entity_poly.pdbx_strand_id
1 'polypeptide(L)' 'MQGQTNTKAKATPQRRSRRRPEFIAAVRYLDGRRELFRVKDAADVIEAREMVLAELLDVTAVVVSPRH' A
#
# COMPACT_ATOMS: atom_id res chain seq x y z
N MET A 1 36.22 37.88 18.47
CA MET A 1 36.52 36.67 17.66
C MET A 1 35.38 35.68 17.89
N GLN A 2 34.82 35.16 16.80
CA GLN A 2 33.52 34.50 16.68
C GLN A 2 33.30 33.27 17.58
N GLY A 3 32.08 33.17 18.12
CA GLY A 3 31.50 31.92 18.59
C GLY A 3 30.90 31.10 17.44
N GLN A 4 30.12 30.09 17.83
CA GLN A 4 29.25 29.17 17.05
C GLN A 4 29.93 28.08 16.21
N THR A 5 30.15 26.94 16.88
CA THR A 5 30.13 25.59 16.30
C THR A 5 28.72 25.27 15.81
N ASN A 6 28.55 25.07 14.49
CA ASN A 6 27.27 24.60 13.94
C ASN A 6 27.50 23.32 13.14
N THR A 7 27.30 22.19 13.82
CA THR A 7 27.17 20.85 13.25
C THR A 7 25.98 20.86 12.30
N LYS A 8 26.23 20.88 10.99
CA LYS A 8 25.20 20.81 9.95
C LYS A 8 24.63 19.38 9.91
N ALA A 9 23.72 19.10 10.82
CA ALA A 9 22.81 17.98 10.69
C ALA A 9 21.57 18.43 9.91
N LYS A 10 21.14 17.55 8.99
CA LYS A 10 19.79 17.43 8.40
C LYS A 10 19.43 18.33 7.20
N ALA A 11 19.22 17.66 6.08
CA ALA A 11 17.91 17.61 5.46
C ALA A 11 17.82 16.35 4.57
N THR A 12 17.56 15.19 5.16
CA THR A 12 16.94 14.10 4.38
C THR A 12 15.53 14.60 4.01
N PRO A 13 15.12 14.56 2.74
CA PRO A 13 13.78 14.97 2.36
C PRO A 13 12.81 14.00 3.02
N GLN A 14 12.19 14.45 4.11
CA GLN A 14 11.05 13.80 4.72
C GLN A 14 9.95 13.86 3.66
N ARG A 15 9.87 12.79 2.84
CA ARG A 15 8.79 12.55 1.89
C ARG A 15 7.52 12.79 2.68
N ARG A 16 6.86 13.91 2.41
CA ARG A 16 5.51 14.19 2.88
C ARG A 16 4.73 12.92 2.62
N SER A 17 4.36 12.21 3.69
CA SER A 17 3.43 11.10 3.60
C SER A 17 2.11 11.68 3.15
N ARG A 18 1.97 11.90 1.82
CA ARG A 18 0.67 11.78 1.18
C ARG A 18 0.19 10.42 1.67
N ARG A 19 -0.85 10.40 2.49
CA ARG A 19 -1.53 9.17 2.91
C ARG A 19 -1.84 8.44 1.61
N ARG A 20 -0.97 7.50 1.22
CA ARG A 20 -1.16 6.74 0.00
C ARG A 20 -2.48 6.00 0.19
N PRO A 21 -3.38 5.99 -0.79
CA PRO A 21 -4.60 5.21 -0.69
C PRO A 21 -4.21 3.78 -0.31
N GLU A 22 -4.71 3.31 0.83
CA GLU A 22 -4.60 1.91 1.21
C GLU A 22 -5.87 1.23 0.75
N PHE A 23 -5.75 0.05 0.14
CA PHE A 23 -6.90 -0.75 -0.24
C PHE A 23 -6.89 -2.08 0.52
N ILE A 24 -8.08 -2.60 0.80
CA ILE A 24 -8.26 -3.95 1.31
C ILE A 24 -8.90 -4.78 0.21
N ALA A 25 -8.27 -5.92 -0.10
CA ALA A 25 -8.81 -6.92 -1.00
C ALA A 25 -9.30 -8.12 -0.20
N ALA A 26 -10.59 -8.45 -0.34
CA ALA A 26 -11.16 -9.69 0.12
C ALA A 26 -11.13 -10.72 -1.00
N VAL A 27 -10.47 -11.85 -0.75
CA VAL A 27 -10.26 -12.91 -1.73
C VAL A 27 -10.97 -14.17 -1.27
N ARG A 28 -11.64 -14.85 -2.21
CA ARG A 28 -12.18 -16.19 -2.04
C ARG A 28 -11.48 -17.14 -3.00
N TYR A 29 -10.84 -18.17 -2.46
CA TYR A 29 -10.18 -19.21 -3.22
C TYR A 29 -11.15 -20.31 -3.67
N LEU A 30 -10.75 -21.08 -4.69
CA LEU A 30 -11.51 -22.22 -5.20
C LEU A 30 -11.75 -23.30 -4.14
N ASP A 31 -10.82 -23.50 -3.20
CA ASP A 31 -10.98 -24.45 -2.10
C ASP A 31 -11.98 -23.98 -1.02
N GLY A 32 -12.49 -22.75 -1.13
CA GLY A 32 -13.43 -22.16 -0.19
C GLY A 32 -12.81 -21.29 0.89
N ARG A 33 -11.47 -21.31 1.06
CA ARG A 33 -10.74 -20.37 1.91
C ARG A 33 -11.01 -18.92 1.52
N ARG A 34 -10.94 -18.05 2.52
CA ARG A 34 -11.10 -16.61 2.39
C ARG A 34 -9.98 -15.89 3.11
N GLU A 35 -9.44 -14.85 2.48
CA GLU A 35 -8.31 -14.09 3.03
C GLU A 35 -8.46 -12.60 2.71
N LEU A 36 -7.87 -11.77 3.58
CA LEU A 36 -7.84 -10.32 3.42
C LEU A 36 -6.41 -9.86 3.17
N PHE A 37 -6.19 -9.20 2.04
CA PHE A 37 -4.91 -8.62 1.66
C PHE A 37 -4.94 -7.10 1.80
N ARG A 38 -3.84 -6.54 2.31
CA ARG A 38 -3.59 -5.10 2.27
C ARG A 38 -2.85 -4.78 0.99
N VAL A 39 -3.48 -4.02 0.11
CA VAL A 39 -2.86 -3.54 -1.12
C VAL A 39 -2.38 -2.11 -0.88
N LYS A 40 -1.07 -1.92 -0.98
CA LYS A 40 -0.42 -0.62 -0.89
C LYS A 40 0.01 -0.20 -2.29
N ASP A 41 0.25 1.10 -2.45
CA ASP A 41 0.87 1.67 -3.65
C ASP A 41 0.05 1.56 -4.94
N ALA A 42 -1.22 1.14 -4.86
CA ALA A 42 -2.17 1.30 -5.95
C ALA A 42 -2.73 2.73 -6.01
N ALA A 43 -2.97 3.24 -7.21
CA ALA A 43 -3.60 4.53 -7.45
C ALA A 43 -5.12 4.47 -7.32
N ASP A 44 -5.73 3.34 -7.69
CA ASP A 44 -7.19 3.13 -7.67
C ASP A 44 -7.59 1.66 -7.45
N VAL A 45 -8.90 1.42 -7.37
CA VAL A 45 -9.50 0.10 -7.07
C VAL A 45 -9.25 -0.91 -8.20
N ILE A 46 -9.20 -0.46 -9.46
CA ILE A 46 -8.95 -1.33 -10.61
C ILE A 46 -7.49 -1.80 -10.57
N GLU A 47 -6.54 -0.87 -10.43
CA GLU A 47 -5.13 -1.23 -10.30
C GLU A 47 -4.89 -2.14 -9.09
N ALA A 48 -5.49 -1.82 -7.93
CA ALA A 48 -5.38 -2.64 -6.74
C ALA A 48 -5.93 -4.06 -6.95
N ARG A 49 -6.99 -4.21 -7.76
CA ARG A 49 -7.55 -5.53 -8.12
C ARG A 49 -6.63 -6.28 -9.07
N GLU A 50 -6.05 -5.63 -10.06
CA GLU A 50 -5.10 -6.24 -11.00
C GLU A 50 -3.86 -6.75 -10.28
N MET A 51 -3.30 -5.96 -9.35
CA MET A 51 -2.16 -6.37 -8.53
C MET A 51 -2.45 -7.64 -7.73
N VAL A 52 -3.65 -7.77 -7.14
CA VAL A 52 -4.02 -8.97 -6.37
C VAL A 52 -4.20 -10.19 -7.28
N LEU A 53 -4.77 -10.00 -8.47
CA LEU A 53 -4.96 -11.07 -9.44
C LEU A 53 -3.64 -11.51 -10.10
N ALA A 54 -2.66 -10.63 -10.21
CA ALA A 54 -1.33 -10.98 -10.72
C ALA A 54 -0.57 -11.91 -9.77
N GLU A 55 -0.75 -11.74 -8.46
CA GLU A 55 -0.02 -12.50 -7.44
C GLU A 55 -0.73 -13.80 -7.01
N LEU A 56 -2.06 -13.87 -7.16
CA LEU A 56 -2.87 -15.00 -6.68
C LEU A 56 -3.35 -15.89 -7.82
N LEU A 57 -3.16 -17.19 -7.66
CA LEU A 57 -3.75 -18.23 -8.51
C LEU A 57 -4.99 -18.83 -7.83
N ASP A 58 -5.86 -19.47 -8.61
CA ASP A 58 -6.99 -20.28 -8.11
C ASP A 58 -7.99 -19.50 -7.23
N VAL A 59 -8.27 -18.26 -7.61
CA VAL A 59 -9.26 -17.39 -6.95
C VAL A 59 -10.61 -17.45 -7.65
N THR A 60 -11.68 -17.66 -6.89
CA THR A 60 -13.07 -17.61 -7.38
C THR A 60 -13.59 -16.18 -7.48
N ALA A 61 -13.22 -15.33 -6.51
CA ALA A 61 -13.69 -13.96 -6.45
C ALA A 61 -12.70 -13.06 -5.70
N VAL A 62 -12.61 -11.81 -6.15
CA VAL A 62 -11.83 -10.73 -5.51
C VAL A 62 -12.69 -9.48 -5.44
N VAL A 63 -12.84 -8.92 -4.24
CA VAL A 63 -13.49 -7.64 -3.98
C VAL A 63 -12.48 -6.69 -3.37
N VAL A 64 -12.32 -5.49 -3.94
CA VAL A 64 -11.37 -4.49 -3.46
C VAL A 64 -12.12 -3.24 -3.01
N SER A 65 -11.70 -2.68 -1.88
CA SER A 65 -12.30 -1.45 -1.32
C SER A 65 -11.22 -0.51 -0.76
N PRO A 66 -11.41 0.82 -0.86
CA PRO A 66 -10.58 1.77 -0.15
C PRO A 66 -10.66 1.54 1.36
N ARG A 67 -9.52 1.64 2.03
CA ARG A 67 -9.43 1.62 3.49
C ARG A 67 -9.63 3.04 4.00
N HIS A 68 -10.78 3.29 4.63
CA HIS A 68 -11.09 4.56 5.30
C HIS A 68 -10.66 4.54 6.77
#